data_AF-E0RQ44-F1
#
_entry.id   AF-E0RQ44-F1
#
_cell.length_a   1.000
_cell.length_b   1.000
_cell.length_c   1.000
_cell.angle_alpha   90.00
_cell.angle_beta   90.00
_cell.angle_gamma   90.00
#
_symmetry.space_group_name_H-M   'P 1'
#
loop_
_entity.id
_entity.type
_entity.pdbx_description
1 polymer ?
#
loop_
_entity_poly.entity_id
_entity_poly.type
_entity_poly.pdbx_seq_one_letter_code
_entity_poly.pdbx_strand_id
1 'polypeptide(L)'
;MDFASIAAEEAMETVKRKKKRRVQDSGDANVLSLYLKEINRIPLLTREEEDHYARLAAQGDQHAKEKLVTANLRFVVNVAKKYQNQGLPLADLISEGNIGLLNAIERFDPDKGYHFISYAVWWIRQAILKAISEKSRMIRLPLNRANELVQIEKARKLVQTESGEHNEIKKVAETLDYDEDHVANLLNLSKEYVSLDTPVYEDRDSAMLGDYLKDEASRPPEDVVLEKTLQEEIQEVLATLTEKEAEIIQYRFGLNGRHPMSLKEIGDLYNLTKERIRQIEKKALKKIQQSEKAKILETYLAS
;
A
#
# COMPACT_ATOMS: atom_id res chain seq x y z
N MET A 1 -15.36 44.41 7.08
CA MET A 1 -15.37 43.41 5.99
C MET A 1 -16.39 42.38 6.38
N ASP A 2 -17.47 42.30 5.63
CA ASP A 2 -18.71 41.64 6.04
C ASP A 2 -18.56 40.12 6.08
N PHE A 3 -18.95 39.51 7.21
CA PHE A 3 -19.04 38.06 7.40
C PHE A 3 -19.83 37.36 6.27
N ALA A 4 -20.77 38.07 5.64
CA ALA A 4 -21.53 37.59 4.49
C ALA A 4 -20.68 37.38 3.22
N SER A 5 -19.60 38.15 3.04
CA SER A 5 -18.71 38.05 1.88
C SER A 5 -17.80 36.82 1.95
N ILE A 6 -17.34 36.46 3.15
CA ILE A 6 -16.45 35.31 3.39
C ILE A 6 -17.24 34.00 3.21
N ALA A 7 -18.44 33.92 3.79
CA ALA A 7 -19.34 32.78 3.63
C ALA A 7 -19.77 32.55 2.17
N ALA A 8 -19.95 33.62 1.39
CA ALA A 8 -20.26 33.52 -0.03
C ALA A 8 -19.07 32.98 -0.85
N GLU A 9 -17.84 33.33 -0.47
CA GLU A 9 -16.64 32.82 -1.10
C GLU A 9 -16.43 31.32 -0.81
N GLU A 10 -16.55 30.88 0.43
CA GLU A 10 -16.44 29.46 0.83
C GLU A 10 -17.49 28.58 0.16
N ALA A 11 -18.73 29.07 0.04
CA ALA A 11 -19.78 28.40 -0.73
C ALA A 11 -19.44 28.29 -2.23
N MET A 12 -18.77 29.29 -2.80
CA MET A 12 -18.36 29.28 -4.21
C MET A 12 -17.22 28.29 -4.48
N GLU A 13 -16.31 28.10 -3.53
CA GLU A 13 -15.14 27.23 -3.69
C GLU A 13 -15.46 25.75 -3.41
N THR A 14 -16.32 25.47 -2.44
CA THR A 14 -16.90 24.13 -2.23
C THR A 14 -17.72 23.68 -3.45
N VAL A 15 -18.45 24.60 -4.09
CA VAL A 15 -19.14 24.35 -5.37
C VAL A 15 -18.15 24.11 -6.51
N LYS A 16 -17.03 24.84 -6.58
CA LYS A 16 -15.96 24.61 -7.58
C LYS A 16 -15.25 23.26 -7.38
N ARG A 17 -14.94 22.86 -6.14
CA ARG A 17 -14.35 21.54 -5.81
C ARG A 17 -15.32 20.39 -6.12
N LYS A 18 -16.61 20.53 -5.80
CA LYS A 18 -17.68 19.59 -6.25
C LYS A 18 -17.81 19.56 -7.77
N LYS A 19 -17.67 20.69 -8.47
CA LYS A 19 -17.65 20.76 -9.95
C LYS A 19 -16.46 20.03 -10.54
N LYS A 20 -15.24 20.21 -10.00
CA LYS A 20 -14.01 19.54 -10.47
C LYS A 20 -14.10 18.01 -10.31
N ARG A 21 -14.58 17.52 -9.16
CA ARG A 21 -14.90 16.09 -8.95
C ARG A 21 -15.97 15.58 -9.93
N ARG A 22 -17.04 16.35 -10.18
CA ARG A 22 -18.06 16.03 -11.18
C ARG A 22 -17.53 15.98 -12.62
N VAL A 23 -16.55 16.82 -12.96
CA VAL A 23 -15.98 16.87 -14.32
C VAL A 23 -15.16 15.61 -14.63
N GLN A 24 -14.40 15.10 -13.65
CA GLN A 24 -13.62 13.87 -13.84
C GLN A 24 -14.51 12.63 -13.94
N ASP A 25 -15.54 12.55 -13.10
CA ASP A 25 -16.58 11.50 -13.14
C ASP A 25 -17.44 11.55 -14.42
N SER A 26 -17.56 12.74 -15.05
CA SER A 26 -18.31 12.91 -16.29
C SER A 26 -17.62 12.36 -17.54
N GLY A 27 -16.29 12.20 -17.54
CA GLY A 27 -15.54 11.61 -18.64
C GLY A 27 -15.75 10.10 -18.75
N ASP A 28 -15.56 9.39 -17.65
CA ASP A 28 -15.73 7.93 -17.57
C ASP A 28 -17.20 7.52 -17.72
N ALA A 29 -18.12 8.30 -17.16
CA ALA A 29 -19.56 8.11 -17.38
C ALA A 29 -19.94 8.26 -18.87
N ASN A 30 -19.30 9.17 -19.59
CA ASN A 30 -19.53 9.36 -21.02
C ASN A 30 -18.98 8.18 -21.84
N VAL A 31 -17.78 7.68 -21.53
CA VAL A 31 -17.18 6.50 -22.19
C VAL A 31 -18.01 5.24 -21.93
N LEU A 32 -18.42 5.01 -20.69
CA LEU A 32 -19.27 3.87 -20.34
C LEU A 32 -20.63 3.96 -21.05
N SER A 33 -21.22 5.15 -21.14
CA SER A 33 -22.49 5.34 -21.84
C SER A 33 -22.40 5.04 -23.34
N LEU A 34 -21.28 5.39 -23.98
CA LEU A 34 -20.99 5.08 -25.37
C LEU A 34 -20.88 3.55 -25.57
N TYR A 35 -20.08 2.89 -24.73
CA TYR A 35 -19.94 1.43 -24.75
C TYR A 35 -21.31 0.73 -24.59
N LEU A 36 -22.11 1.14 -23.60
CA LEU A 36 -23.45 0.57 -23.38
C LEU A 36 -24.38 0.78 -24.58
N LYS A 37 -24.24 1.90 -25.30
CA LYS A 37 -25.01 2.17 -26.52
C LYS A 37 -24.58 1.28 -27.69
N GLU A 38 -23.28 1.06 -27.84
CA GLU A 38 -22.72 0.19 -28.89
C GLU A 38 -23.14 -1.27 -28.69
N ILE A 39 -22.98 -1.82 -27.48
CA ILE A 39 -23.35 -3.23 -27.23
C ILE A 39 -24.85 -3.50 -27.38
N ASN A 40 -25.71 -2.49 -27.18
CA ASN A 40 -27.15 -2.62 -27.37
C ASN A 40 -27.57 -2.68 -28.85
N ARG A 41 -26.72 -2.21 -29.77
CA ARG A 41 -26.97 -2.31 -31.22
C ARG A 41 -26.66 -3.70 -31.77
N ILE A 42 -25.91 -4.50 -31.03
CA ILE A 42 -25.50 -5.84 -31.46
C ILE A 42 -26.71 -6.78 -31.34
N PRO A 43 -27.09 -7.49 -32.42
CA PRO A 43 -28.19 -8.44 -32.39
C PRO A 43 -27.85 -9.63 -31.49
N LEU A 44 -28.87 -10.15 -30.81
CA LEU A 44 -28.75 -11.39 -30.03
C LEU A 44 -28.72 -12.58 -30.99
N LEU A 45 -27.86 -13.56 -30.71
CA LEU A 45 -27.83 -14.81 -31.46
C LEU A 45 -29.03 -15.67 -31.08
N THR A 46 -29.59 -16.35 -32.08
CA THR A 46 -30.54 -17.45 -31.87
C THR A 46 -29.79 -18.69 -31.35
N ARG A 47 -30.52 -19.67 -30.82
CA ARG A 47 -29.92 -20.92 -30.29
C ARG A 47 -29.14 -21.69 -31.35
N GLU A 48 -29.69 -21.78 -32.57
CA GLU A 48 -29.03 -22.48 -33.68
C GLU A 48 -27.74 -21.77 -34.11
N GLU A 49 -27.75 -20.44 -34.12
CA GLU A 49 -26.55 -19.63 -34.40
C GLU A 49 -25.51 -19.73 -33.27
N GLU A 50 -25.93 -19.73 -32.01
CA GLU A 50 -25.06 -19.91 -30.84
C GLU A 50 -24.31 -21.24 -30.95
N ASP A 51 -25.00 -22.35 -31.24
CA ASP A 51 -24.39 -23.67 -31.43
C ASP A 51 -23.46 -23.70 -32.64
N HIS A 52 -23.84 -23.05 -33.75
CA HIS A 52 -23.01 -22.96 -34.95
C HIS A 52 -21.70 -22.21 -34.70
N TYR A 53 -21.75 -21.00 -34.13
CA TYR A 53 -20.56 -20.21 -33.83
C TYR A 53 -19.74 -20.83 -32.70
N ALA A 54 -20.36 -21.51 -31.73
CA ALA A 54 -19.63 -22.19 -30.68
C ALA A 54 -18.80 -23.37 -31.22
N ARG A 55 -19.32 -24.14 -32.17
CA ARG A 55 -18.57 -25.23 -32.84
C ARG A 55 -17.39 -24.70 -33.66
N LEU A 56 -17.61 -23.64 -34.42
CA LEU A 56 -16.53 -22.98 -35.19
C LEU A 56 -15.47 -22.37 -34.26
N ALA A 57 -15.89 -21.75 -33.15
CA ALA A 57 -14.99 -21.20 -32.14
C ALA A 57 -14.13 -22.30 -31.49
N ALA A 58 -14.69 -23.47 -31.21
CA ALA A 58 -13.97 -24.63 -30.70
C ALA A 58 -12.94 -25.18 -31.70
N GLN A 59 -13.19 -25.03 -33.01
CA GLN A 59 -12.25 -25.38 -34.08
C GLN A 59 -11.15 -24.32 -34.29
N GLY A 60 -11.20 -23.20 -33.55
CA GLY A 60 -10.20 -22.13 -33.62
C GLY A 60 -10.55 -20.97 -34.55
N ASP A 61 -11.78 -20.90 -35.07
CA ASP A 61 -12.22 -19.77 -35.88
C ASP A 61 -12.34 -18.48 -35.04
N GLN A 62 -11.50 -17.50 -35.37
CA GLN A 62 -11.45 -16.22 -34.67
C GLN A 62 -12.69 -15.36 -34.91
N HIS A 63 -13.28 -15.41 -36.12
CA HIS A 63 -14.49 -14.64 -36.42
C HIS A 63 -15.68 -15.18 -35.64
N ALA A 64 -15.79 -16.50 -35.52
CA ALA A 64 -16.82 -17.14 -34.71
C ALA A 64 -16.68 -16.80 -33.22
N LYS A 65 -15.45 -16.77 -32.69
CA LYS A 65 -15.17 -16.32 -31.31
C LYS A 65 -15.61 -14.88 -31.09
N GLU A 66 -15.21 -13.95 -31.96
CA GLU A 66 -15.58 -12.54 -31.85
C GLU A 66 -17.10 -12.33 -31.89
N LYS A 67 -17.79 -13.04 -32.79
CA LYS A 67 -19.24 -12.98 -32.90
C LYS A 67 -19.94 -13.52 -31.65
N LEU A 68 -19.43 -14.60 -31.09
CA LEU A 68 -19.93 -15.17 -29.84
C LEU A 68 -19.67 -14.25 -28.63
N VAL A 69 -18.50 -13.59 -28.56
CA VAL A 69 -18.19 -12.58 -27.53
C VAL A 69 -19.15 -11.41 -27.61
N THR A 70 -19.23 -10.77 -28.79
CA THR A 70 -19.97 -9.53 -29.01
C THR A 70 -21.46 -9.69 -28.73
N ALA A 71 -22.06 -10.82 -29.11
CA ALA A 71 -23.45 -11.14 -28.81
C ALA A 71 -23.74 -11.25 -27.30
N ASN A 72 -22.74 -11.63 -26.50
CA ASN A 72 -22.88 -11.89 -25.07
C ASN A 72 -22.40 -10.74 -24.15
N LEU A 73 -21.89 -9.63 -24.70
CA LEU A 73 -21.43 -8.49 -23.89
C LEU A 73 -22.53 -7.90 -22.99
N ARG A 74 -23.78 -7.87 -23.47
CA ARG A 74 -24.94 -7.39 -22.69
C ARG A 74 -25.18 -8.26 -21.45
N PHE A 75 -24.92 -9.56 -21.57
CA PHE A 75 -25.05 -10.50 -20.47
C PHE A 75 -24.01 -10.21 -19.37
N VAL A 76 -22.75 -9.96 -19.75
CA VAL A 76 -21.67 -9.60 -18.81
C VAL A 76 -22.05 -8.36 -18.00
N VAL A 77 -22.59 -7.32 -18.66
CA VAL A 77 -23.05 -6.10 -17.97
C VAL A 77 -24.12 -6.41 -16.91
N ASN A 78 -25.08 -7.28 -17.23
CA ASN A 78 -26.12 -7.68 -16.27
C ASN A 78 -25.56 -8.45 -15.07
N VAL A 79 -24.51 -9.25 -15.27
CA VAL A 79 -23.81 -9.93 -14.17
C VAL A 79 -23.01 -8.94 -13.34
N ALA A 80 -22.23 -8.06 -13.97
CA ALA A 80 -21.38 -7.06 -13.32
C ALA A 80 -22.17 -6.06 -12.47
N LYS A 81 -23.37 -5.66 -12.91
CA LYS A 81 -24.26 -4.77 -12.14
C LYS A 81 -24.57 -5.28 -10.73
N LYS A 82 -24.56 -6.61 -10.50
CA LYS A 82 -24.82 -7.21 -9.18
C LYS A 82 -23.66 -7.00 -8.18
N TYR A 83 -22.48 -6.68 -8.69
CA TYR A 83 -21.25 -6.47 -7.90
C TYR A 83 -20.84 -5.00 -7.82
N GLN A 84 -21.74 -4.07 -8.19
CA GLN A 84 -21.52 -2.65 -8.01
C GLN A 84 -21.33 -2.30 -6.53
N ASN A 85 -20.59 -1.20 -6.29
CA ASN A 85 -20.31 -0.66 -4.95
C ASN A 85 -19.46 -1.57 -4.06
N GLN A 86 -18.71 -2.53 -4.64
CA GLN A 86 -17.73 -3.38 -3.91
C GLN A 86 -16.29 -2.87 -4.07
N GLY A 87 -16.10 -1.56 -4.21
CA GLY A 87 -14.78 -0.92 -4.30
C GLY A 87 -14.14 -0.88 -5.69
N LEU A 88 -14.82 -1.36 -6.74
CA LEU A 88 -14.39 -1.20 -8.13
C LEU A 88 -15.46 -0.47 -8.98
N PRO A 89 -15.05 0.42 -9.89
CA PRO A 89 -15.94 1.03 -10.88
C PRO A 89 -16.65 -0.01 -11.75
N LEU A 90 -17.88 0.30 -12.19
CA LEU A 90 -18.63 -0.62 -13.06
C LEU A 90 -17.90 -0.94 -14.37
N ALA A 91 -17.20 0.04 -14.96
CA ALA A 91 -16.44 -0.18 -16.19
C ALA A 91 -15.35 -1.24 -16.01
N ASP A 92 -14.67 -1.23 -14.86
CA ASP A 92 -13.64 -2.22 -14.53
C ASP A 92 -14.25 -3.59 -14.29
N LEU A 93 -15.37 -3.66 -13.57
CA LEU A 93 -16.11 -4.91 -13.36
C LEU A 93 -16.58 -5.54 -14.68
N ILE A 94 -17.05 -4.72 -15.63
CA ILE A 94 -17.43 -5.18 -16.97
C ILE A 94 -16.22 -5.70 -17.73
N SER A 95 -15.10 -4.97 -17.67
CA SER A 95 -13.87 -5.34 -18.37
C SER A 95 -13.32 -6.69 -17.87
N GLU A 96 -13.30 -6.90 -16.56
CA GLU A 96 -12.89 -8.17 -15.94
C GLU A 96 -13.89 -9.30 -16.24
N GLY A 97 -15.19 -8.98 -16.25
CA GLY A 97 -16.23 -9.91 -16.69
C GLY A 97 -16.05 -10.33 -18.15
N ASN A 98 -15.63 -9.42 -19.04
CA ASN A 98 -15.35 -9.72 -20.44
C ASN A 98 -14.13 -10.64 -20.59
N ILE A 99 -13.09 -10.47 -19.75
CA ILE A 99 -11.96 -11.42 -19.66
C ILE A 99 -12.46 -12.80 -19.21
N GLY A 100 -13.36 -12.85 -18.22
CA GLY A 100 -14.02 -14.09 -17.80
C GLY A 100 -14.83 -14.75 -18.92
N LEU A 101 -15.55 -13.96 -19.73
CA LEU A 101 -16.29 -14.44 -20.89
C LEU A 101 -15.36 -15.06 -21.95
N LEU A 102 -14.22 -14.41 -22.25
CA LEU A 102 -13.23 -14.95 -23.18
C LEU A 102 -12.69 -16.31 -22.72
N ASN A 103 -12.32 -16.42 -21.43
CA ASN A 103 -11.89 -17.68 -20.84
C ASN A 103 -12.96 -18.78 -20.91
N ALA A 104 -14.24 -18.40 -20.81
CA ALA A 104 -15.34 -19.35 -20.96
C ALA A 104 -15.42 -19.90 -22.39
N ILE A 105 -15.22 -19.06 -23.42
CA ILE A 105 -15.28 -19.47 -24.83
C ILE A 105 -14.17 -20.46 -25.15
N GLU A 106 -12.97 -20.24 -24.64
CA GLU A 106 -11.83 -21.14 -24.87
C GLU A 106 -12.04 -22.55 -24.30
N ARG A 107 -12.87 -22.68 -23.26
CA ARG A 107 -13.10 -23.93 -22.52
C ARG A 107 -14.49 -24.52 -22.73
N PHE A 108 -15.33 -23.85 -23.52
CA PHE A 108 -16.68 -24.29 -23.77
C PHE A 108 -16.69 -25.47 -24.73
N ASP A 109 -17.54 -26.45 -24.42
CA ASP A 109 -17.71 -27.66 -25.21
C ASP A 109 -19.16 -27.72 -25.70
N PRO A 110 -19.41 -27.46 -27.01
CA PRO A 110 -20.75 -27.47 -27.59
C PRO A 110 -21.43 -28.85 -27.56
N ASP A 111 -20.68 -29.95 -27.46
CA ASP A 111 -21.23 -31.30 -27.53
C ASP A 111 -21.96 -31.70 -26.24
N LYS A 112 -21.80 -30.92 -25.16
CA LYS A 112 -22.46 -31.14 -23.87
C LYS A 112 -23.94 -30.73 -23.85
N GLY A 113 -24.44 -30.03 -24.87
CA GLY A 113 -25.87 -29.73 -25.04
C GLY A 113 -26.46 -28.69 -24.08
N TYR A 114 -25.63 -27.94 -23.35
CA TYR A 114 -26.06 -26.81 -22.52
C TYR A 114 -25.75 -25.47 -23.21
N HIS A 115 -26.59 -24.46 -22.97
CA HIS A 115 -26.36 -23.09 -23.46
C HIS A 115 -25.00 -22.54 -23.01
N PHE A 116 -24.33 -21.79 -23.89
CA PHE A 116 -23.01 -21.23 -23.59
C PHE A 116 -23.09 -20.26 -22.40
N ILE A 117 -24.15 -19.46 -22.30
CA ILE A 117 -24.38 -18.53 -21.18
C ILE A 117 -24.42 -19.25 -19.82
N SER A 118 -24.99 -20.47 -19.77
CA SER A 118 -25.05 -21.28 -18.54
C SER A 118 -23.67 -21.65 -18.03
N TYR A 119 -22.73 -21.90 -18.94
CA TYR A 119 -21.33 -22.16 -18.62
C TYR A 119 -20.56 -20.86 -18.31
N ALA A 120 -20.74 -19.84 -19.14
CA ALA A 120 -20.02 -18.58 -19.06
C ALA A 120 -20.28 -17.81 -17.75
N VAL A 121 -21.47 -17.94 -17.17
CA VAL A 121 -21.83 -17.33 -15.86
C VAL A 121 -20.77 -17.57 -14.80
N TRP A 122 -20.24 -18.79 -14.70
CA TRP A 122 -19.29 -19.16 -13.66
C TRP A 122 -17.96 -18.46 -13.85
N TRP A 123 -17.45 -18.43 -15.09
CA TRP A 123 -16.21 -17.76 -15.45
C TRP A 123 -16.30 -16.24 -15.31
N ILE A 124 -17.42 -15.65 -15.73
CA ILE A 124 -17.67 -14.20 -15.56
C ILE A 124 -17.67 -13.85 -14.07
N ARG A 125 -18.42 -14.60 -13.24
CA ARG A 125 -18.46 -14.35 -11.79
C ARG A 125 -17.10 -14.54 -11.14
N GLN A 126 -16.38 -15.59 -11.50
CA GLN A 126 -15.06 -15.88 -10.94
C GLN A 126 -14.05 -14.78 -11.27
N ALA A 127 -14.04 -14.29 -12.52
CA ALA A 127 -13.18 -13.18 -12.93
C ALA A 127 -13.51 -11.88 -12.18
N ILE A 128 -14.80 -11.55 -12.09
CA ILE A 128 -15.26 -10.35 -11.36
C ILE A 128 -14.89 -10.43 -9.87
N LEU A 129 -15.18 -11.55 -9.20
CA LEU A 129 -14.86 -11.75 -7.78
C LEU A 129 -13.35 -11.72 -7.52
N LYS A 130 -12.55 -12.32 -8.41
CA LYS A 130 -11.10 -12.26 -8.35
C LYS A 130 -10.62 -10.81 -8.46
N ALA A 131 -11.12 -10.06 -9.44
CA ALA A 131 -10.76 -8.66 -9.61
C ALA A 131 -11.12 -7.81 -8.40
N ILE A 132 -12.32 -8.01 -7.83
CA ILE A 132 -12.73 -7.34 -6.59
C ILE A 132 -11.74 -7.66 -5.47
N SER A 133 -11.40 -8.94 -5.25
CA SER A 133 -10.43 -9.30 -4.21
C SER A 133 -9.03 -8.70 -4.43
N GLU A 134 -8.58 -8.55 -5.67
CA GLU A 134 -7.20 -8.14 -5.98
C GLU A 134 -7.02 -6.63 -6.18
N LYS A 135 -8.05 -5.93 -6.66
CA LYS A 135 -7.98 -4.54 -7.15
C LYS A 135 -8.88 -3.54 -6.41
N SER A 136 -9.84 -3.99 -5.61
CA SER A 136 -10.77 -3.07 -4.90
C SER A 136 -10.12 -2.25 -3.78
N ARG A 137 -8.97 -2.70 -3.27
CA ARG A 137 -8.31 -2.11 -2.11
C ARG A 137 -6.98 -1.49 -2.52
N MET A 138 -6.67 -0.35 -1.91
CA MET A 138 -5.37 0.31 -2.09
C MET A 138 -4.21 -0.57 -1.61
N ILE A 139 -4.38 -1.24 -0.46
CA ILE A 139 -3.46 -2.28 0.01
C ILE A 139 -4.07 -3.65 -0.29
N ARG A 140 -3.36 -4.42 -1.12
CA ARG A 140 -3.81 -5.74 -1.57
C ARG A 140 -3.78 -6.75 -0.42
N LEU A 141 -4.88 -7.48 -0.25
CA LEU A 141 -4.96 -8.63 0.65
C LEU A 141 -4.91 -9.95 -0.13
N PRO A 142 -4.30 -11.01 0.43
CA PRO A 142 -4.44 -12.36 -0.09
C PRO A 142 -5.90 -12.82 -0.13
N LEU A 143 -6.25 -13.68 -1.10
CA LEU A 143 -7.62 -14.15 -1.31
C LEU A 143 -8.25 -14.79 -0.06
N ASN A 144 -7.47 -15.58 0.68
CA ASN A 144 -7.95 -16.24 1.91
C ASN A 144 -8.40 -15.20 2.96
N ARG A 145 -7.60 -14.14 3.15
CA ARG A 145 -7.88 -13.07 4.12
C ARG A 145 -9.05 -12.19 3.66
N ALA A 146 -9.18 -11.94 2.36
CA ALA A 146 -10.33 -11.24 1.81
C ALA A 146 -11.64 -12.04 2.00
N ASN A 147 -11.61 -13.36 1.81
CA ASN A 147 -12.77 -14.24 2.02
C ASN A 147 -13.17 -14.33 3.50
N GLU A 148 -12.19 -14.42 4.41
CA GLU A 148 -12.40 -14.34 5.86
C GLU A 148 -13.09 -13.02 6.22
N LEU A 149 -12.61 -11.89 5.69
CA LEU A 149 -13.20 -10.58 5.93
C LEU A 149 -14.68 -10.50 5.48
N VAL A 150 -15.00 -11.02 4.30
CA VAL A 150 -16.39 -11.05 3.80
C VAL A 150 -17.30 -11.88 4.71
N GLN A 151 -16.79 -12.97 5.29
CA GLN A 151 -17.53 -13.78 6.26
C GLN A 151 -17.72 -13.03 7.58
N ILE A 152 -16.66 -12.38 8.07
CA ILE A 152 -16.70 -11.52 9.26
C ILE A 152 -17.73 -10.40 9.07
N GLU A 153 -17.72 -9.67 7.94
CA GLU A 153 -18.69 -8.60 7.67
C GLU A 153 -20.14 -9.11 7.58
N LYS A 154 -20.36 -10.33 7.06
CA LYS A 154 -21.69 -10.96 7.04
C LYS A 154 -22.16 -11.33 8.44
N ALA A 155 -21.31 -11.98 9.23
CA ALA A 155 -21.62 -12.32 10.63
C ALA A 155 -21.86 -11.05 11.46
N ARG A 156 -21.04 -10.02 11.24
CA ARG A 156 -21.14 -8.71 11.86
C ARG A 156 -22.52 -8.07 11.62
N LYS A 157 -22.99 -8.07 10.38
CA LYS A 157 -24.35 -7.57 10.03
C LYS A 157 -25.49 -8.32 10.73
N LEU A 158 -25.30 -9.60 11.11
CA LEU A 158 -26.28 -10.37 11.85
C LEU A 158 -26.25 -10.06 13.36
N VAL A 159 -25.06 -9.75 13.89
CA VAL A 159 -24.82 -9.47 15.32
C VAL A 159 -25.09 -8.01 15.71
N GLN A 160 -24.97 -7.07 14.76
CA GLN A 160 -25.05 -5.62 14.96
C GLN A 160 -26.33 -5.09 15.61
N THR A 161 -27.37 -5.91 15.72
CA THR A 161 -28.68 -5.47 16.20
C THR A 161 -28.67 -5.04 17.68
N GLU A 162 -27.75 -5.52 18.54
CA GLU A 162 -27.89 -5.31 20.00
C GLU A 162 -26.58 -5.23 20.84
N SER A 163 -25.41 -4.87 20.31
CA SER A 163 -24.16 -4.93 21.13
C SER A 163 -23.06 -3.94 20.74
N GLY A 164 -22.30 -3.45 21.74
CA GLY A 164 -21.12 -2.60 21.53
C GLY A 164 -19.93 -3.34 20.91
N GLU A 165 -18.94 -2.58 20.39
CA GLU A 165 -17.85 -3.05 19.52
C GLU A 165 -17.06 -4.27 20.05
N HIS A 166 -16.71 -4.29 21.34
CA HIS A 166 -16.00 -5.42 21.92
C HIS A 166 -16.84 -6.71 21.96
N ASN A 167 -18.14 -6.59 22.25
CA ASN A 167 -19.06 -7.73 22.28
C ASN A 167 -19.41 -8.20 20.85
N GLU A 168 -19.36 -7.29 19.86
CA GLU A 168 -19.49 -7.62 18.45
C GLU A 168 -18.34 -8.51 17.97
N ILE A 169 -17.08 -8.15 18.25
CA ILE A 169 -15.91 -8.95 17.86
C ILE A 169 -15.99 -10.35 18.47
N LYS A 170 -16.28 -10.44 19.76
CA LYS A 170 -16.38 -11.72 20.48
C LYS A 170 -17.47 -12.62 19.90
N LYS A 171 -18.68 -12.11 19.71
CA LYS A 171 -19.79 -12.89 19.12
C LYS A 171 -19.50 -13.35 17.69
N VAL A 172 -18.83 -12.52 16.89
CA VAL A 172 -18.44 -12.88 15.53
C VAL A 172 -17.37 -13.98 15.56
N ALA A 173 -16.39 -13.89 16.45
CA ALA A 173 -15.37 -14.90 16.68
C ALA A 173 -15.99 -16.25 17.08
N GLU A 174 -16.93 -16.25 18.04
CA GLU A 174 -17.68 -17.46 18.46
C GLU A 174 -18.53 -18.04 17.33
N THR A 175 -19.15 -17.20 16.50
CA THR A 175 -20.01 -17.66 15.39
C THR A 175 -19.21 -18.29 14.26
N LEU A 176 -18.00 -17.79 14.00
CA LEU A 176 -17.13 -18.22 12.90
C LEU A 176 -16.02 -19.21 13.33
N ASP A 177 -15.95 -19.54 14.64
CA ASP A 177 -14.88 -20.36 15.25
C ASP A 177 -13.48 -19.78 14.96
N TYR A 178 -13.36 -18.46 15.09
CA TYR A 178 -12.10 -17.73 14.95
C TYR A 178 -11.62 -17.21 16.30
N ASP A 179 -10.32 -16.93 16.38
CA ASP A 179 -9.73 -16.25 17.53
C ASP A 179 -10.13 -14.75 17.56
N GLU A 180 -10.41 -14.21 18.75
CA GLU A 180 -10.83 -12.81 18.91
C GLU A 180 -9.76 -11.84 18.38
N ASP A 181 -8.47 -12.11 18.63
CA ASP A 181 -7.37 -11.27 18.14
C ASP A 181 -7.26 -11.34 16.61
N HIS A 182 -7.50 -12.52 16.02
CA HIS A 182 -7.51 -12.68 14.56
C HIS A 182 -8.64 -11.84 13.91
N VAL A 183 -9.84 -11.85 14.48
CA VAL A 183 -10.96 -11.03 14.00
C VAL A 183 -10.65 -9.54 14.17
N ALA A 184 -10.12 -9.13 15.33
CA ALA A 184 -9.74 -7.74 15.58
C ALA A 184 -8.66 -7.24 14.61
N ASN A 185 -7.64 -8.06 14.34
CA ASN A 185 -6.60 -7.75 13.37
C ASN A 185 -7.15 -7.58 11.95
N LEU A 186 -8.03 -8.48 11.50
CA LEU A 186 -8.66 -8.39 10.18
C LEU A 186 -9.56 -7.15 10.05
N LEU A 187 -10.31 -6.79 11.09
CA LEU A 187 -11.11 -5.57 11.11
C LEU A 187 -10.25 -4.31 11.12
N ASN A 188 -9.10 -4.32 11.80
CA ASN A 188 -8.14 -3.22 11.73
C ASN A 188 -7.55 -3.07 10.32
N LEU A 189 -7.27 -4.19 9.63
CA LEU A 189 -6.79 -4.18 8.25
C LEU A 189 -7.86 -3.71 7.24
N SER A 190 -9.14 -3.79 7.58
CA SER A 190 -10.23 -3.37 6.69
C SER A 190 -10.62 -1.91 6.80
N LYS A 191 -10.04 -1.16 7.75
CA LYS A 191 -10.29 0.27 7.92
C LYS A 191 -9.99 1.04 6.63
N GLU A 192 -10.88 1.98 6.31
CA GLU A 192 -10.72 2.84 5.13
C GLU A 192 -9.53 3.78 5.32
N TYR A 193 -8.74 3.94 4.26
CA TYR A 193 -7.60 4.86 4.25
C TYR A 193 -8.10 6.30 4.09
N VAL A 194 -7.51 7.21 4.86
CA VAL A 194 -7.73 8.65 4.73
C VAL A 194 -6.59 9.26 3.93
N SER A 195 -6.92 10.16 3.00
CA SER A 195 -5.89 10.87 2.23
C SER A 195 -5.14 11.85 3.12
N LEU A 196 -3.82 11.95 2.95
CA LEU A 196 -3.01 12.97 3.62
C LEU A 196 -3.36 14.39 3.14
N ASP A 197 -3.92 14.52 1.94
CA ASP A 197 -4.41 15.80 1.40
C ASP A 197 -5.80 16.18 1.94
N THR A 198 -6.35 15.41 2.88
CA THR A 198 -7.62 15.75 3.53
C THR A 198 -7.40 16.96 4.43
N PRO A 199 -8.11 18.08 4.24
CA PRO A 199 -8.02 19.22 5.13
C PRO A 199 -8.58 18.85 6.50
N VAL A 200 -7.92 19.29 7.58
CA VAL A 200 -8.34 18.97 8.95
C VAL A 200 -9.56 19.79 9.38
N TYR A 201 -9.65 21.03 8.91
CA TYR A 201 -10.76 21.96 9.13
C TYR A 201 -11.36 22.41 7.79
N GLU A 202 -12.60 22.93 7.82
CA GLU A 202 -13.29 23.37 6.60
C GLU A 202 -12.80 24.72 6.05
N ASP A 203 -11.97 25.44 6.81
CA ASP A 203 -11.41 26.73 6.40
C ASP A 203 -10.46 26.60 5.19
N ARG A 204 -10.48 27.62 4.31
CA ARG A 204 -9.71 27.64 3.05
C ARG A 204 -8.20 27.45 3.23
N ASP A 205 -7.66 27.87 4.37
CA ASP A 205 -6.23 27.79 4.72
C ASP A 205 -5.95 26.69 5.76
N SER A 206 -6.86 25.72 5.93
CA SER A 206 -6.63 24.62 6.85
C SER A 206 -5.44 23.76 6.40
N ALA A 207 -4.54 23.49 7.35
CA ALA A 207 -3.49 22.51 7.20
C ALA A 207 -4.07 21.15 6.79
N MET A 208 -3.33 20.45 5.93
CA MET A 208 -3.68 19.11 5.49
C MET A 208 -3.29 18.10 6.58
N LEU A 209 -3.93 16.93 6.58
CA LEU A 209 -3.59 15.86 7.52
C LEU A 209 -2.11 15.48 7.46
N GLY A 210 -1.51 15.52 6.26
CA GLY A 210 -0.10 15.27 6.05
C GLY A 210 0.84 16.23 6.78
N ASP A 211 0.43 17.48 7.00
CA ASP A 211 1.27 18.51 7.65
C ASP A 211 1.47 18.23 9.15
N TYR A 212 0.61 17.37 9.74
CA TYR A 212 0.71 16.95 11.14
C TYR A 212 1.58 15.70 11.34
N LEU A 213 2.00 15.05 10.25
CA LEU A 213 2.86 13.88 10.36
C LEU A 213 4.29 14.31 10.60
N LYS A 214 4.83 13.88 11.75
CA LYS A 214 6.25 14.06 12.04
C LYS A 214 7.08 13.18 11.10
N ASP A 215 8.10 13.77 10.48
CA ASP A 215 9.13 13.02 9.79
C ASP A 215 10.09 12.41 10.84
N GLU A 216 10.04 11.08 10.99
CA GLU A 216 10.93 10.34 11.88
C GLU A 216 12.31 10.06 11.25
N ALA A 217 12.43 10.17 9.92
CA ALA A 217 13.69 9.95 9.22
C ALA A 217 14.56 11.21 9.18
N SER A 218 13.95 12.40 9.26
CA SER A 218 14.69 13.65 9.35
C SER A 218 15.39 13.78 10.69
N ARG A 219 16.72 13.81 10.67
CA ARG A 219 17.51 14.18 11.85
C ARG A 219 17.33 15.67 12.14
N PRO A 220 17.10 16.07 13.40
CA PRO A 220 17.11 17.46 13.81
C PRO A 220 18.41 18.16 13.37
N PRO A 221 18.36 19.41 12.87
CA PRO A 221 19.57 20.16 12.52
C PRO A 221 20.52 20.32 13.70
N GLU A 222 19.98 20.43 14.91
CA GLU A 222 20.73 20.51 16.16
C GLU A 222 21.61 19.28 16.37
N ASP A 223 21.05 18.07 16.17
CA ASP A 223 21.79 16.80 16.29
C ASP A 223 22.92 16.72 15.25
N VAL A 224 22.68 17.19 14.02
CA VAL A 224 23.70 17.19 12.96
C VAL A 224 24.85 18.14 13.28
N VAL A 225 24.54 19.31 13.86
CA VAL A 225 25.56 20.27 14.30
C VAL A 225 26.33 19.69 15.48
N LEU A 226 25.64 19.13 16.48
CA LEU A 226 26.26 18.50 17.64
C LEU A 226 27.22 17.38 17.25
N GLU A 227 26.82 16.50 16.31
CA GLU A 227 27.66 15.41 15.81
C GLU A 227 28.94 15.93 15.12
N LYS A 228 28.83 17.02 14.34
CA LYS A 228 30.00 17.66 13.72
C LYS A 228 30.93 18.30 14.74
N THR A 229 30.40 19.06 15.69
CA THR A 229 31.20 19.69 16.75
C THR A 229 31.92 18.62 17.58
N LEU A 230 31.23 17.53 17.92
CA LEU A 230 31.82 16.39 18.62
C LEU A 230 32.97 15.76 17.82
N GLN A 231 32.81 15.60 16.49
CA GLN A 231 33.90 15.09 15.63
C GLN A 231 35.12 16.02 15.62
N GLU A 232 34.91 17.33 15.51
CA GLU A 232 35.98 18.33 15.53
C GLU A 232 36.74 18.30 16.87
N GLU A 233 36.02 18.25 17.99
CA GLU A 233 36.64 18.18 19.32
C GLU A 233 37.38 16.87 19.57
N ILE A 234 36.85 15.73 19.12
CA ILE A 234 37.56 14.45 19.15
C ILE A 234 38.87 14.56 18.36
N GLN A 235 38.84 15.19 17.19
CA GLN A 235 40.04 15.39 16.37
C GLN A 235 41.08 16.27 17.08
N GLU A 236 40.65 17.34 17.76
CA GLU A 236 41.53 18.18 18.58
C GLU A 236 42.17 17.43 19.75
N VAL A 237 41.41 16.53 20.40
CA VAL A 237 41.92 15.70 21.50
C VAL A 237 42.92 14.68 20.97
N LEU A 238 42.63 14.05 19.84
CA LEU A 238 43.56 13.12 19.18
C LEU A 238 44.86 13.82 18.75
N ALA A 239 44.82 15.10 18.39
CA ALA A 239 46.01 15.89 18.04
C ALA A 239 46.98 16.11 19.21
N THR A 240 46.56 15.88 20.47
CA THR A 240 47.45 15.91 21.64
C THR A 240 48.31 14.66 21.80
N LEU A 241 47.94 13.58 21.10
CA LEU A 241 48.67 12.32 21.11
C LEU A 241 49.80 12.35 20.08
N THR A 242 50.74 11.42 20.21
CA THR A 242 51.69 11.19 19.12
C THR A 242 50.97 10.58 17.92
N GLU A 243 51.47 10.81 16.70
CA GLU A 243 50.86 10.33 15.45
C GLU A 243 50.50 8.83 15.51
N LYS A 244 51.42 7.99 15.99
CA LYS A 244 51.19 6.54 16.18
C LYS A 244 50.11 6.23 17.22
N GLU A 245 50.05 6.98 18.32
CA GLU A 245 49.00 6.79 19.34
C GLU A 245 47.62 7.19 18.80
N ALA A 246 47.53 8.31 18.08
CA ALA A 246 46.29 8.78 17.47
C ALA A 246 45.76 7.79 16.41
N GLU A 247 46.62 7.29 15.53
CA GLU A 247 46.21 6.34 14.49
C GLU A 247 45.72 5.01 15.06
N ILE A 248 46.39 4.48 16.10
CA ILE A 248 45.95 3.26 16.79
C ILE A 248 44.56 3.45 17.39
N ILE A 249 44.28 4.60 18.02
CA ILE A 249 42.95 4.91 18.59
C ILE A 249 41.91 5.07 17.48
N GLN A 250 42.25 5.74 16.36
CA GLN A 250 41.33 5.87 15.22
C GLN A 250 40.95 4.52 14.62
N TYR A 251 41.92 3.62 14.41
CA TYR A 251 41.64 2.25 13.95
C TYR A 251 40.88 1.43 14.99
N ARG A 252 41.15 1.60 16.28
CA ARG A 252 40.50 0.81 17.33
C ARG A 252 38.99 1.09 17.42
N PHE A 253 38.62 2.37 17.37
CA PHE A 253 37.23 2.81 17.55
C PHE A 253 36.52 3.16 16.23
N GLY A 254 37.22 3.10 15.10
CA GLY A 254 36.65 3.43 13.79
C GLY A 254 36.34 4.92 13.63
N LEU A 255 37.23 5.78 14.13
CA LEU A 255 37.08 7.24 14.03
C LEU A 255 37.56 7.75 12.66
N ASN A 256 37.09 8.94 12.24
CA ASN A 256 37.48 9.60 10.99
C ASN A 256 37.28 8.74 9.73
N GLY A 257 36.19 7.98 9.68
CA GLY A 257 35.86 7.12 8.53
C GLY A 257 36.69 5.84 8.44
N ARG A 258 37.47 5.49 9.46
CA ARG A 258 38.17 4.20 9.54
C ARG A 258 37.21 3.11 10.03
N HIS A 259 37.45 1.86 9.63
CA HIS A 259 36.73 0.73 10.19
C HIS A 259 37.34 0.32 11.56
N PRO A 260 36.50 -0.03 12.55
CA PRO A 260 36.99 -0.50 13.84
C PRO A 260 37.72 -1.85 13.69
N MET A 261 38.95 -1.90 14.17
CA MET A 261 39.84 -3.07 14.11
C MET A 261 40.13 -3.63 15.51
N SER A 262 40.42 -4.92 15.56
CA SER A 262 40.90 -5.61 16.75
C SER A 262 42.36 -5.30 17.06
N LEU A 263 42.77 -5.47 18.33
CA LEU A 263 44.18 -5.28 18.73
C LEU A 263 45.16 -6.19 17.98
N LYS A 264 44.68 -7.34 17.48
CA LYS A 264 45.49 -8.28 16.70
C LYS A 264 45.70 -7.73 15.29
N GLU A 265 44.63 -7.31 14.62
CA GLU A 265 44.70 -6.72 13.27
C GLU A 265 45.54 -5.45 13.23
N ILE A 266 45.41 -4.58 14.24
CA ILE A 266 46.27 -3.39 14.38
C ILE A 266 47.72 -3.81 14.63
N GLY A 267 47.95 -4.87 15.41
CA GLY A 267 49.28 -5.43 15.65
C GLY A 267 49.95 -5.91 14.37
N ASP A 268 49.20 -6.63 13.53
CA ASP A 268 49.65 -7.14 12.24
C ASP A 268 49.98 -5.97 11.27
N LEU A 269 49.19 -4.89 11.28
CA LEU A 269 49.43 -3.69 10.46
C LEU A 269 50.73 -2.94 10.84
N TYR A 270 51.01 -2.85 12.15
CA TYR A 270 52.18 -2.10 12.67
C TYR A 270 53.40 -2.97 12.95
N ASN A 271 53.35 -4.28 12.62
CA ASN A 271 54.38 -5.27 12.99
C ASN A 271 54.70 -5.26 14.51
N LEU A 272 53.66 -5.18 15.34
CA LEU A 272 53.74 -5.17 16.80
C LEU A 272 52.90 -6.32 17.38
N THR A 273 53.32 -6.81 18.55
CA THR A 273 52.51 -7.81 19.26
C THR A 273 51.18 -7.20 19.73
N LYS A 274 50.13 -8.02 19.82
CA LYS A 274 48.83 -7.62 20.38
C LYS A 274 48.97 -6.92 21.74
N GLU A 275 49.84 -7.45 22.60
CA GLU A 275 50.09 -6.89 23.94
C GLU A 275 50.76 -5.51 23.85
N ARG A 276 51.62 -5.29 22.85
CA ARG A 276 52.23 -3.98 22.63
C ARG A 276 51.22 -2.94 22.18
N ILE A 277 50.28 -3.28 21.28
CA ILE A 277 49.19 -2.39 20.89
C ILE A 277 48.30 -2.05 22.09
N ARG A 278 47.95 -3.05 22.92
CA ARG A 278 47.18 -2.84 24.16
C ARG A 278 47.85 -1.86 25.13
N GLN A 279 49.18 -1.93 25.26
CA GLN A 279 49.94 -0.98 26.08
C GLN A 279 49.88 0.44 25.52
N ILE A 280 49.98 0.60 24.20
CA ILE A 280 49.91 1.90 23.53
C ILE A 280 48.51 2.50 23.67
N GLU A 281 47.46 1.70 23.43
CA GLU A 281 46.04 2.07 23.64
C GLU A 281 45.82 2.58 25.07
N LYS A 282 46.22 1.79 26.09
CA LYS A 282 46.03 2.18 27.49
C LYS A 282 46.79 3.47 27.85
N LYS A 283 47.99 3.66 27.28
CA LYS A 283 48.78 4.88 27.49
C LYS A 283 48.14 6.10 26.80
N ALA A 284 47.65 5.92 25.57
CA ALA A 284 46.95 6.96 24.82
C ALA A 284 45.66 7.38 25.53
N LEU A 285 44.81 6.43 25.95
CA LEU A 285 43.59 6.73 26.72
C LEU A 285 43.90 7.46 28.03
N LYS A 286 44.96 7.08 28.74
CA LYS A 286 45.37 7.77 29.97
C LYS A 286 45.82 9.22 29.70
N LYS A 287 46.51 9.47 28.57
CA LYS A 287 46.88 10.84 28.16
C LYS A 287 45.66 11.66 27.78
N ILE A 288 44.72 11.08 27.02
CA ILE A 288 43.44 11.73 26.70
C ILE A 288 42.73 12.13 27.99
N GLN A 289 42.59 11.20 28.94
CA GLN A 289 41.92 11.45 30.22
C GLN A 289 42.57 12.56 31.06
N GLN A 290 43.87 12.78 30.92
CA GLN A 290 44.62 13.82 31.65
C GLN A 290 44.65 15.17 30.91
N SER A 291 44.17 15.23 29.67
CA SER A 291 44.10 16.46 28.88
C SER A 291 42.97 17.35 29.38
N GLU A 292 43.20 18.66 29.46
CA GLU A 292 42.14 19.62 29.78
C GLU A 292 41.00 19.58 28.75
N LYS A 293 41.32 19.19 27.50
CA LYS A 293 40.35 19.04 26.41
C LYS A 293 39.37 17.87 26.62
N ALA A 294 39.70 16.88 27.46
CA ALA A 294 38.76 15.80 27.78
C ALA A 294 37.56 16.29 28.61
N LYS A 295 37.71 17.38 29.37
CA LYS A 295 36.59 18.00 30.10
C LYS A 295 35.53 18.58 29.18
N ILE A 296 35.91 18.97 27.96
CA ILE A 296 34.97 19.46 26.95
C ILE A 296 34.15 18.27 26.41
N LEU A 297 34.78 17.12 26.15
CA LEU A 297 34.06 15.92 25.75
C LEU A 297 33.10 15.38 26.83
N GLU A 298 33.36 15.63 28.12
CA GLU A 298 32.45 15.26 29.20
C GLU A 298 31.09 15.99 29.13
N THR A 299 31.01 17.18 28.52
CA THR A 299 29.74 17.91 28.42
C THR A 299 28.75 17.21 27.50
N TYR A 300 29.23 16.41 26.53
CA TYR A 300 28.41 15.61 25.62
C TYR A 300 27.83 14.34 26.28
N LEU A 301 28.30 13.95 27.47
CA LEU A 301 27.73 12.86 28.26
C LEU A 301 26.64 13.34 29.23
N ALA A 302 26.61 14.64 29.53
CA ALA A 302 25.65 15.27 30.44
C ALA A 302 24.42 15.86 29.71
N SER A 303 24.47 15.92 28.38
CA SER A 303 23.38 16.27 27.46
C SER A 303 22.69 15.03 26.93
#